data_AF-A0A2M7CAP6-F1
#
_entry.id   AF-A0A2M7CAP6-F1
#
_cell.length_a   1.000
_cell.length_b   1.000
_cell.length_c   1.000
_cell.angle_alpha   90.00
_cell.angle_beta   90.00
_cell.angle_gamma   90.00
#
_symmetry.space_group_name_H-M   'P 1'
#
loop_
_entity.id
_entity.type
_entity.pdbx_description
1 polymer ?
#
loop_
_entity_poly.entity_id
_entity_poly.type
_entity_poly.pdbx_seq_one_letter_code
_entity_poly.pdbx_strand_id
1 'polypeptide(L)'
;MISDQKLKLAGQLLKIGAIKFGNFRLKLHEKNPDAPLSPIYIDLRLLRSFPDVIDSAVEVYRQLSADFIFDIYADVPTAATPIVAILSHVTRVPMISPRKDEKKHGTAGPIDGVFTPGQKVLLVDDLITN
;
A
#
# COMPACT_ATOMS: atom_id res chain seq x y z
N MET A 1 -21.90 1.91 -7.15
CA MET A 1 -22.10 0.73 -6.28
C MET A 1 -20.75 0.18 -5.88
N ILE A 2 -20.60 -0.35 -4.65
CA ILE A 2 -19.37 -1.05 -4.23
C ILE A 2 -19.35 -2.42 -4.94
N SER A 3 -18.23 -2.80 -5.55
CA SER A 3 -18.11 -4.10 -6.22
C SER A 3 -18.03 -5.25 -5.21
N ASP A 4 -18.44 -6.45 -5.62
CA ASP A 4 -18.39 -7.66 -4.80
C ASP A 4 -16.98 -7.95 -4.26
N GLN A 5 -15.94 -7.62 -5.04
CA GLN A 5 -14.55 -7.78 -4.62
C GLN A 5 -14.16 -6.82 -3.49
N LYS A 6 -14.63 -5.57 -3.54
CA LYS A 6 -14.40 -4.60 -2.46
C LYS A 6 -15.14 -5.02 -1.18
N LEU A 7 -16.35 -5.57 -1.30
CA LEU A 7 -17.09 -6.12 -0.15
C LEU A 7 -16.40 -7.36 0.43
N LYS A 8 -15.93 -8.28 -0.42
CA LYS A 8 -15.16 -9.46 0.00
C LYS A 8 -13.91 -9.04 0.77
N LEU A 9 -13.12 -8.11 0.23
CA LEU A 9 -11.92 -7.61 0.88
C LEU A 9 -12.25 -6.97 2.24
N ALA A 10 -13.27 -6.10 2.30
CA ALA A 10 -13.68 -5.47 3.56
C ALA A 10 -14.04 -6.52 4.64
N GLY A 11 -14.77 -7.58 4.27
CA GLY A 11 -15.10 -8.68 5.17
C GLY A 11 -13.87 -9.44 5.65
N GLN A 12 -12.91 -9.70 4.75
CA GLN A 12 -11.64 -10.34 5.11
C GLN A 12 -10.80 -9.47 6.06
N LEU A 13 -10.69 -8.17 5.79
CA LEU A 13 -9.96 -7.22 6.63
C LEU A 13 -10.52 -7.17 8.05
N LEU A 14 -11.85 -7.17 8.18
CA LEU A 14 -12.51 -7.26 9.48
C LEU A 14 -12.19 -8.60 10.17
N LYS A 15 -12.31 -9.72 9.44
CA LYS A 15 -12.08 -11.07 9.98
C LYS A 15 -10.66 -11.27 10.51
N ILE A 16 -9.64 -10.70 9.85
CA ILE A 16 -8.23 -10.83 10.29
C ILE A 16 -7.84 -9.81 11.36
N GLY A 17 -8.77 -8.95 11.80
CA GLY A 17 -8.49 -7.91 12.79
C GLY A 17 -7.66 -6.74 12.25
N ALA A 18 -7.60 -6.56 10.93
CA ALA A 18 -6.97 -5.40 10.31
C ALA A 18 -7.79 -4.12 10.56
N ILE A 19 -9.11 -4.25 10.70
CA ILE A 19 -9.99 -3.15 11.14
C ILE A 19 -10.24 -3.28 12.63
N LYS A 20 -9.90 -2.24 13.40
CA LYS A 20 -10.04 -2.19 14.86
C LYS A 20 -10.95 -1.03 15.25
N PHE A 21 -11.77 -1.25 16.28
CA PHE A 21 -12.65 -0.24 16.88
C PHE A 21 -12.18 0.09 18.30
N GLY A 22 -12.24 1.36 18.69
CA GLY A 22 -11.69 1.84 19.95
C GLY A 22 -11.26 3.30 19.85
N ASN A 23 -10.38 3.77 20.74
CA ASN A 23 -9.89 5.14 20.72
C ASN A 23 -8.42 5.16 20.33
N PHE A 24 -8.11 5.56 19.09
CA PHE A 24 -6.76 5.47 18.53
C PHE A 24 -6.12 6.84 18.30
N ARG A 25 -4.87 6.97 18.74
CA ARG A 25 -3.98 8.05 18.29
C ARG A 25 -3.42 7.70 16.91
N LEU A 26 -3.70 8.55 15.94
CA LEU A 26 -3.15 8.52 14.59
C LEU A 26 -1.98 9.48 14.44
N LYS A 27 -1.22 9.37 13.33
CA LYS A 27 -0.09 10.24 12.99
C LYS A 27 -0.42 11.74 13.07
N LEU A 28 -1.65 12.12 12.70
CA LEU A 28 -2.15 13.49 12.80
C LEU A 28 -1.95 14.10 14.20
N HIS A 29 -2.04 13.29 15.26
CA HIS A 29 -1.92 13.77 16.65
C HIS A 29 -0.51 14.21 17.02
N GLU A 30 0.51 13.89 16.21
CA GLU A 30 1.85 14.46 16.38
C GLU A 30 1.85 15.97 16.11
N LYS A 31 1.03 16.43 15.17
CA LYS A 31 0.87 17.86 14.83
C LYS A 31 -0.28 18.51 15.59
N ASN A 32 -1.33 17.74 15.89
CA ASN A 32 -2.54 18.21 16.57
C ASN A 32 -2.88 17.30 17.77
N PRO A 33 -2.16 17.42 18.90
CA PRO A 33 -2.26 16.48 20.02
C PRO A 33 -3.65 16.39 20.67
N ASP A 34 -4.43 17.47 20.55
CA ASP A 34 -5.79 17.63 21.09
C ASP A 34 -6.91 17.24 20.11
N ALA A 35 -6.56 16.79 18.90
CA ALA A 35 -7.56 16.28 17.97
C ALA A 35 -8.32 15.09 18.58
N PRO A 36 -9.63 14.91 18.26
CA PRO A 36 -10.37 13.75 18.72
C PRO A 36 -9.72 12.44 18.29
N LEU A 37 -9.68 11.47 19.21
CA LEU A 37 -9.17 10.13 18.92
C LEU A 37 -10.04 9.48 17.83
N SER A 38 -9.38 8.73 16.94
CA SER A 38 -10.10 8.03 15.89
C SER A 38 -10.86 6.84 16.48
N PRO A 39 -12.16 6.65 16.17
CA PRO A 39 -12.93 5.49 16.59
C PRO A 39 -12.48 4.19 15.88
N ILE A 40 -11.71 4.32 14.80
CA ILE A 40 -11.30 3.24 13.90
C ILE A 40 -9.79 3.32 13.64
N TYR A 41 -9.13 2.17 13.61
CA TYR A 41 -7.76 2.02 13.12
C TYR A 41 -7.68 0.88 12.11
N ILE A 42 -6.95 1.10 11.02
CA ILE A 42 -6.73 0.10 9.97
C ILE A 42 -5.23 -0.23 9.94
N ASP A 43 -4.88 -1.50 10.14
CA ASP A 43 -3.50 -2.00 10.12
C ASP A 43 -3.30 -2.97 8.96
N LEU A 44 -2.99 -2.44 7.78
CA LEU A 44 -2.79 -3.27 6.59
C LEU A 44 -1.45 -4.01 6.58
N ARG A 45 -0.57 -3.77 7.56
CA ARG A 45 0.66 -4.56 7.72
C ARG A 45 0.36 -6.02 8.06
N LEU A 46 -0.80 -6.29 8.68
CA LEU A 46 -1.24 -7.64 9.01
C LEU A 46 -1.40 -8.53 7.78
N LEU A 47 -1.68 -7.96 6.60
CA LEU A 47 -1.87 -8.73 5.36
C LEU A 47 -0.66 -9.63 5.05
N ARG A 48 0.55 -9.27 5.50
CA ARG A 48 1.77 -10.08 5.37
C ARG A 48 1.63 -11.50 5.94
N SER A 49 0.73 -11.69 6.92
CA SER A 49 0.45 -12.99 7.53
C SER A 49 -0.73 -13.73 6.90
N PHE A 50 -1.41 -13.13 5.91
CA PHE A 50 -2.62 -13.67 5.28
C PHE A 50 -2.55 -13.55 3.75
N PRO A 51 -1.83 -14.46 3.06
CA PRO A 51 -1.68 -14.44 1.60
C PRO A 51 -3.00 -14.33 0.83
N ASP A 52 -4.04 -15.08 1.21
CA ASP A 52 -5.36 -15.03 0.56
C ASP A 52 -6.03 -13.63 0.63
N VAL A 53 -5.71 -12.85 1.67
CA VAL A 53 -6.20 -11.48 1.83
C VAL A 53 -5.35 -10.52 0.99
N ILE A 54 -4.04 -10.76 0.86
CA ILE A 54 -3.21 -10.03 -0.11
C ILE A 54 -3.73 -10.26 -1.52
N ASP A 55 -4.03 -11.49 -1.93
CA ASP A 55 -4.56 -11.78 -3.26
C ASP A 55 -5.85 -11.00 -3.56
N SER A 56 -6.71 -10.89 -2.54
CA SER A 56 -7.95 -10.13 -2.64
C SER A 56 -7.69 -8.62 -2.71
N ALA A 57 -6.70 -8.10 -1.98
CA ALA A 57 -6.27 -6.72 -2.10
C ALA A 57 -5.66 -6.43 -3.48
N VAL A 58 -4.78 -7.30 -3.97
CA VAL A 58 -4.12 -7.19 -5.28
C VAL A 58 -5.14 -7.16 -6.41
N GLU A 59 -6.18 -7.99 -6.36
CA GLU A 59 -7.25 -7.95 -7.36
C GLU A 59 -7.98 -6.60 -7.36
N VAL A 60 -8.26 -6.02 -6.19
CA VAL A 60 -8.85 -4.67 -6.11
C VAL A 60 -7.90 -3.62 -6.69
N TYR A 61 -6.61 -3.64 -6.34
CA TYR A 61 -5.64 -2.69 -6.91
C TYR A 61 -5.44 -2.88 -8.41
N ARG A 62 -5.46 -4.11 -8.92
CA ARG A 62 -5.36 -4.41 -10.36
C ARG A 62 -6.48 -3.78 -11.16
N GLN A 63 -7.70 -3.81 -10.62
CA GLN A 63 -8.85 -3.18 -11.27
C GLN A 63 -8.75 -1.66 -11.26
N LEU A 64 -8.32 -1.09 -10.13
CA LEU A 64 -8.11 0.35 -10.03
C LEU A 64 -6.97 0.82 -10.94
N SER A 65 -5.89 0.05 -11.07
CA SER A 65 -4.75 0.44 -11.90
C SER A 65 -5.07 0.39 -13.40
N ALA A 66 -6.05 -0.42 -13.82
CA ALA A 66 -6.46 -0.52 -15.22
C ALA A 66 -7.00 0.80 -15.82
N ASP A 67 -7.44 1.74 -14.97
CA ASP A 67 -7.96 3.05 -15.40
C ASP A 67 -6.83 4.07 -15.69
N PHE A 68 -5.57 3.71 -15.45
CA PHE A 68 -4.43 4.60 -15.60
C PHE A 68 -3.46 4.14 -16.70
N ILE A 69 -2.84 5.10 -17.38
CA ILE A 69 -1.74 4.84 -18.32
C ILE A 69 -0.41 5.18 -17.65
N PHE A 70 0.36 4.17 -17.30
CA PHE A 70 1.64 4.26 -16.58
C PHE A 70 2.62 3.19 -17.07
N ASP A 71 3.90 3.38 -16.76
CA ASP A 71 5.00 2.51 -17.22
C ASP A 71 5.51 1.60 -16.10
N ILE A 72 5.42 2.04 -14.85
CA ILE A 72 6.02 1.38 -13.69
C ILE A 72 5.23 1.67 -12.41
N TYR A 73 5.16 0.72 -11.48
CA TYR A 73 4.67 0.98 -10.13
C TYR A 73 5.76 1.55 -9.22
N ALA A 74 5.37 2.37 -8.26
CA ALA A 74 6.20 2.64 -7.08
C ALA A 74 5.40 2.37 -5.82
N ASP A 75 5.97 1.66 -4.85
CA ASP A 75 5.35 1.53 -3.53
C ASP A 75 5.72 2.70 -2.62
N VAL A 76 4.89 2.93 -1.61
CA VAL A 76 5.26 3.70 -0.42
C VAL A 76 5.65 2.70 0.68
N PRO A 77 6.94 2.55 0.99
CA PRO A 77 7.36 1.58 1.97
C PRO A 77 6.90 1.95 3.38
N THR A 78 6.65 0.99 4.27
CA THR A 78 6.89 -0.45 4.10
C THR A 78 5.60 -1.25 3.99
N ALA A 79 4.46 -0.69 4.38
CA ALA A 79 3.22 -1.46 4.48
C ALA A 79 2.66 -1.85 3.11
N ALA A 80 2.77 -0.97 2.11
CA ALA A 80 2.32 -1.23 0.74
C ALA A 80 3.20 -2.24 -0.02
N THR A 81 4.49 -2.33 0.30
CA THR A 81 5.50 -3.11 -0.46
C THR A 81 5.05 -4.54 -0.84
N PRO A 82 4.48 -5.37 0.05
CA PRO A 82 4.04 -6.73 -0.31
C PRO A 82 2.90 -6.74 -1.31
N ILE A 83 1.96 -5.80 -1.17
CA ILE A 83 0.81 -5.67 -2.08
C ILE A 83 1.32 -5.27 -3.47
N VAL A 84 2.20 -4.27 -3.53
CA VAL A 84 2.76 -3.77 -4.81
C VAL A 84 3.67 -4.80 -5.48
N ALA A 85 4.45 -5.55 -4.70
CA ALA A 85 5.29 -6.63 -5.23
C ALA A 85 4.45 -7.73 -5.92
N ILE A 86 3.35 -8.15 -5.29
CA ILE A 86 2.49 -9.17 -5.88
C ILE A 86 1.67 -8.57 -7.03
N LEU A 87 1.21 -7.32 -6.92
CA LEU A 87 0.54 -6.61 -8.02
C LEU A 87 1.44 -6.52 -9.25
N SER A 88 2.69 -6.09 -9.08
CA SER A 88 3.71 -6.04 -10.14
C SER A 88 3.90 -7.41 -10.80
N HIS A 89 4.01 -8.47 -9.99
CA HIS A 89 4.12 -9.84 -10.49
C HIS A 89 2.91 -10.28 -11.32
N VAL A 90 1.70 -10.01 -10.84
CA VAL A 90 0.44 -10.43 -11.48
C VAL A 90 0.18 -9.64 -12.76
N THR A 91 0.38 -8.32 -12.76
CA THR A 91 0.12 -7.48 -13.94
C THR A 91 1.29 -7.42 -14.93
N ARG A 92 2.44 -8.00 -14.58
CA ARG A 92 3.67 -7.96 -15.39
C ARG A 92 4.15 -6.53 -15.69
N VAL A 93 3.84 -5.59 -14.80
CA VAL A 93 4.35 -4.22 -14.87
C VAL A 93 5.46 -4.10 -13.83
N PRO A 94 6.66 -3.60 -14.18
CA PRO A 94 7.77 -3.49 -13.23
C PRO A 94 7.39 -2.60 -12.03
N MET A 95 8.15 -2.74 -10.93
CA MET A 95 8.06 -1.84 -9.79
C MET A 95 9.42 -1.31 -9.40
N ILE A 96 9.42 -0.11 -8.84
CA ILE A 96 10.53 0.50 -8.10
C ILE A 96 10.10 0.77 -6.66
N SER A 97 11.07 0.93 -5.77
CA SER A 97 10.81 1.22 -4.36
C SER A 97 11.77 2.30 -3.84
N PRO A 98 11.28 3.40 -3.24
CA PRO A 98 12.16 4.38 -2.62
C PRO A 98 12.82 3.79 -1.36
N ARG A 99 14.11 4.02 -1.17
CA ARG A 99 14.83 3.59 0.02
C ARG A 99 14.64 4.60 1.15
N LYS A 100 14.56 4.08 2.39
CA LYS A 100 14.55 4.92 3.60
C LYS A 100 15.94 5.48 3.94
N ASP A 101 17.00 4.72 3.62
CA ASP A 101 18.38 5.07 3.93
C ASP A 101 19.25 4.95 2.67
N GLU A 102 20.18 5.89 2.48
CA GLU A 102 21.19 5.79 1.42
C GLU A 102 22.23 4.71 1.78
N LYS A 103 22.49 3.78 0.85
CA LYS A 103 23.59 2.83 1.01
C LYS A 103 24.92 3.59 1.09
N LYS A 104 25.74 3.28 2.10
CA LYS A 104 27.14 3.75 2.17
C LYS A 104 28.08 3.03 1.18
N HIS A 105 27.65 1.89 0.60
CA HIS A 105 28.44 1.05 -0.32
C HIS A 105 27.58 0.38 -1.42
N GLY A 106 28.13 0.12 -2.62
CA GLY A 106 27.44 -0.51 -3.76
C GLY A 106 26.89 0.49 -4.79
N THR A 107 25.93 0.09 -5.64
CA THR A 107 25.19 1.02 -6.52
C THR A 107 24.38 1.99 -5.65
N ALA A 108 25.00 3.13 -5.34
CA ALA A 108 24.43 4.21 -4.57
C ALA A 108 23.23 4.78 -5.33
N GLY A 109 22.08 4.82 -4.67
CA GLY A 109 20.85 5.31 -5.28
C GLY A 109 19.71 5.29 -4.27
N PRO A 110 18.81 6.31 -4.31
CA PRO A 110 17.69 6.42 -3.38
C PRO A 110 16.52 5.50 -3.75
N ILE A 111 16.62 4.72 -4.83
CA ILE A 111 15.55 3.88 -5.36
C ILE A 111 16.09 2.47 -5.67
N ASP A 112 15.36 1.45 -5.24
CA ASP A 112 15.52 0.06 -5.66
C ASP A 112 14.73 -0.21 -6.94
N GLY A 113 15.37 -0.90 -7.89
CA GLY A 113 14.81 -1.21 -9.22
C GLY A 113 15.48 -0.42 -10.35
N VAL A 114 14.98 -0.60 -11.57
CA VAL A 114 15.49 0.04 -12.79
C VAL A 114 14.41 0.95 -13.34
N PHE A 115 14.76 2.21 -13.59
CA PHE A 115 13.87 3.19 -14.20
C PHE A 115 14.66 4.12 -15.13
N THR A 116 13.94 4.78 -16.02
CA THR A 116 14.48 5.81 -16.92
C THR A 116 13.75 7.13 -16.71
N PRO A 117 14.45 8.29 -16.76
CA PRO A 117 13.81 9.60 -16.71
C PRO A 117 12.67 9.71 -17.73
N GLY A 118 11.54 10.28 -17.31
CA GLY A 118 10.34 10.45 -18.14
C GLY A 118 9.32 9.30 -18.06
N GLN A 119 9.63 8.18 -17.39
CA GLN A 119 8.64 7.14 -17.09
C GLN A 119 7.52 7.66 -16.19
N LYS A 120 6.27 7.32 -16.53
CA LYS A 120 5.09 7.60 -15.73
C LYS A 120 4.95 6.52 -14.65
N VAL A 121 4.93 6.96 -13.40
CA VAL A 121 4.88 6.10 -12.22
C VAL A 121 3.46 6.09 -11.66
N LEU A 122 2.93 4.90 -11.37
CA LEU A 122 1.74 4.74 -10.52
C LEU A 122 2.19 4.48 -9.09
N LEU A 123 2.07 5.49 -8.23
CA LEU A 123 2.39 5.39 -6.81
C LEU A 123 1.26 4.66 -6.07
N VAL A 124 1.62 3.65 -5.28
CA VAL A 124 0.68 2.81 -4.54
C VAL A 124 1.06 2.80 -3.07
N ASP A 125 0.12 3.25 -2.23
CA ASP A 125 0.22 3.22 -0.77
C ASP A 125 -0.86 2.29 -0.19
N ASP A 126 -0.69 1.82 1.05
CA ASP A 126 -1.66 0.97 1.72
C ASP A 126 -2.83 1.79 2.27
N LEU A 127 -2.55 2.95 2.84
CA LEU A 127 -3.56 3.85 3.40
C LEU A 127 -3.13 5.31 3.31
N ILE A 128 -4.10 6.21 3.23
CA ILE A 128 -3.87 7.65 3.29
C ILE A 128 -4.67 8.25 4.44
N THR A 129 -4.04 9.15 5.19
CA THR A 129 -4.66 9.97 6.24
C THR A 129 -4.26 11.43 6.04
N ASN A 130 -5.11 12.38 6.42
CA ASN A 130 -4.83 13.81 6.34
C ASN A 130 -3.90 14.31 7.45
#